data_AF-A0A7G2CTI1-F1
#
_entry.id   AF-A0A7G2CTI1-F1
#
_cell.length_a   1.000
_cell.length_b   1.000
_cell.length_c   1.000
_cell.angle_alpha   90.00
_cell.angle_beta   90.00
_cell.angle_gamma   90.00
#
_symmetry.space_group_name_H-M   'P 1'
#
loop_
_entity.id
_entity.type
_entity.pdbx_description
1 polymer ?
#
loop_
_entity_poly.entity_id
_entity_poly.type
_entity_poly.pdbx_seq_one_letter_code
_entity_poly.pdbx_strand_id
1 'polypeptide(L)'
;MFRKTGLLAAADFKQKSRWSAVWPNMRYGAMFLNYGVGRQMPMKGVNWVTRDSNRLTNFSERYGSVIDDLDVKRNEEELNIPLADIRWNDHRRIYWKCSFCGSTYRKSVSVRTKFHAGCNRCKQRCASEVLGGQTKVVTLKSQQPDLIKQLAANDKNDNIAGLAVTSKFEVEWTCRSCQKPFRATIRSRTGCVEEGQAPIYDGTKEWNAYCIDCRWKENMAPLAEKILSGSKDYLGLEQSLQENAGAEVKVPRRKKLVQ
;
A
#
# COMPACT_ATOMS: atom_id res chain seq x y z
N MET A 1 5.87 -5.94 36.21
CA MET A 1 7.04 -5.48 35.42
C MET A 1 8.31 -5.85 36.18
N PHE A 2 9.06 -6.86 35.74
CA PHE A 2 10.33 -7.22 36.38
C PHE A 2 11.35 -6.08 36.21
N ARG A 3 11.97 -5.62 37.30
CA ARG A 3 13.09 -4.67 37.24
C ARG A 3 14.24 -5.35 36.50
N LYS A 4 14.60 -4.85 35.30
CA LYS A 4 15.77 -5.35 34.58
C LYS A 4 17.01 -5.06 35.42
N THR A 5 17.62 -6.10 35.98
CA THR A 5 18.93 -5.98 36.64
C THR A 5 19.99 -5.62 35.60
N GLY A 6 21.09 -4.99 36.03
CA GLY A 6 22.19 -4.63 35.13
C GLY A 6 22.74 -5.83 34.34
N LEU A 7 22.76 -7.01 34.94
CA LEU A 7 23.10 -8.29 34.30
C LEU A 7 22.14 -8.67 33.17
N LEU A 8 20.83 -8.55 33.38
CA LEU A 8 19.82 -8.82 32.35
C LEU A 8 19.91 -7.81 31.20
N ALA A 9 20.17 -6.53 31.50
CA ALA A 9 20.36 -5.51 30.48
C ALA A 9 21.63 -5.76 29.63
N ALA A 10 22.73 -6.19 30.28
CA ALA A 10 23.97 -6.55 29.59
C ALA A 10 23.81 -7.80 28.71
N ALA A 11 23.07 -8.81 29.19
CA ALA A 11 22.74 -10.00 28.42
C ALA A 11 21.83 -9.69 27.21
N ASP A 12 20.78 -8.88 27.40
CA ASP A 12 19.91 -8.36 26.34
C ASP A 12 20.72 -7.59 25.28
N PHE A 13 21.64 -6.73 25.72
CA PHE A 13 22.51 -5.97 24.83
C PHE A 13 23.40 -6.90 24.01
N LYS A 14 24.05 -7.88 24.65
CA LYS A 14 24.93 -8.85 23.97
C LYS A 14 24.17 -9.73 22.97
N GLN A 15 22.93 -10.11 23.28
CA GLN A 15 22.08 -10.83 22.32
C GLN A 15 21.68 -9.92 21.15
N LYS A 16 21.17 -8.71 21.41
CA LYS A 16 20.81 -7.76 20.35
C LYS A 16 21.99 -7.36 19.47
N SER A 17 23.18 -7.20 20.05
CA SER A 17 24.42 -6.89 19.32
C SER A 17 24.91 -8.08 18.48
N ARG A 18 24.59 -9.32 18.86
CA ARG A 18 24.84 -10.49 18.00
C ARG A 18 23.91 -10.47 16.79
N TRP A 19 22.63 -10.15 17.00
CA TRP A 19 21.65 -10.10 15.93
C TRP A 19 21.84 -8.91 14.97
N SER A 20 22.55 -7.85 15.36
CA SER A 20 22.81 -6.70 14.48
C SER A 20 23.70 -7.02 13.27
N ALA A 21 24.44 -8.13 13.31
CA ALA A 21 25.24 -8.59 12.18
C ALA A 21 24.42 -9.37 11.13
N VAL A 22 23.19 -9.77 11.46
CA VAL A 22 22.33 -10.54 10.54
C VAL A 22 21.83 -9.64 9.42
N TRP A 23 21.98 -10.12 8.19
CA TRP A 23 21.55 -9.37 7.00
C TRP A 23 20.02 -9.29 6.92
N PRO A 24 19.46 -8.18 6.42
CA PRO A 24 18.03 -8.04 6.27
C PRO A 24 17.49 -8.92 5.14
N ASN A 25 16.20 -9.25 5.22
CA ASN A 25 15.50 -10.00 4.18
C ASN A 25 15.36 -9.18 2.89
N MET A 26 15.85 -9.72 1.77
CA MET A 26 15.58 -9.19 0.44
C MET A 26 14.31 -9.85 -0.13
N ARG A 27 13.26 -9.05 -0.32
CA ARG A 27 12.04 -9.51 -1.00
C ARG A 27 12.17 -9.33 -2.52
N TYR A 28 11.35 -10.06 -3.27
CA TYR A 28 11.22 -9.88 -4.71
C TYR A 28 10.98 -8.41 -5.07
N GLY A 29 11.73 -7.91 -6.05
CA GLY A 29 11.79 -6.50 -6.45
C GLY A 29 12.98 -5.72 -5.89
N ALA A 30 13.69 -6.23 -4.88
CA ALA A 30 15.00 -5.71 -4.50
C ALA A 30 16.09 -6.34 -5.38
N MET A 31 16.98 -5.52 -5.96
CA MET A 31 18.01 -5.99 -6.90
C MET A 31 19.28 -6.46 -6.20
N PHE A 32 20.10 -5.53 -5.69
CA PHE A 32 21.43 -5.83 -5.15
C PHE A 32 21.59 -5.28 -3.73
N LEU A 33 22.13 -6.10 -2.82
CA LEU A 33 22.39 -5.72 -1.43
C LEU A 33 23.87 -5.40 -1.21
N ASN A 34 24.13 -4.13 -0.88
CA ASN A 34 25.46 -3.60 -0.66
C ASN A 34 25.89 -3.63 0.83
N TYR A 35 25.86 -4.81 1.46
CA TYR A 35 26.20 -4.97 2.90
C TYR A 35 27.62 -5.47 3.16
N GLY A 36 28.19 -6.31 2.29
CA GLY A 36 29.55 -6.84 2.46
C GLY A 36 30.62 -5.84 2.01
N VAL A 37 31.79 -5.84 2.66
CA VAL A 37 32.92 -4.94 2.33
C VAL A 37 33.29 -5.03 0.86
N GLY A 38 33.45 -6.24 0.31
CA GLY A 38 33.77 -6.44 -1.10
C GLY A 38 32.73 -5.88 -2.08
N ARG A 39 31.46 -5.74 -1.66
CA ARG A 39 30.40 -5.13 -2.47
C ARG A 39 30.44 -3.59 -2.40
N GLN A 40 30.88 -3.05 -1.27
CA GLN A 40 30.93 -1.60 -1.03
C GLN A 40 32.16 -0.94 -1.64
N MET A 41 33.32 -1.61 -1.52
CA MET A 41 34.63 -1.11 -1.97
C MET A 41 34.63 -0.53 -3.40
N PRO A 42 34.13 -1.22 -4.44
CA PRO A 42 34.19 -0.69 -5.81
C PRO A 42 33.35 0.59 -5.98
N MET A 43 32.22 0.70 -5.28
CA MET A 43 31.33 1.87 -5.39
C MET A 43 31.86 3.08 -4.59
N LYS A 44 32.67 2.85 -3.54
CA LYS A 44 33.30 3.93 -2.77
C LYS A 44 34.31 4.75 -3.58
N GLY A 45 34.89 4.17 -4.63
CA GLY A 45 35.85 4.87 -5.49
C GLY A 45 35.21 5.84 -6.51
N VAL A 46 33.88 5.90 -6.59
CA VAL A 46 33.19 6.70 -7.61
C VAL A 46 32.87 8.10 -7.08
N ASN A 47 33.65 9.09 -7.51
CA ASN A 47 33.46 10.49 -7.16
C ASN A 47 32.66 11.23 -8.24
N TRP A 48 31.48 11.72 -7.87
CA TRP A 48 30.57 12.38 -8.81
C TRP A 48 30.59 13.90 -8.64
N VAL A 49 30.66 14.62 -9.77
CA VAL A 49 30.54 16.09 -9.82
C VAL A 49 29.32 16.47 -10.66
N THR A 50 28.58 17.49 -10.24
CA THR A 50 27.51 18.07 -11.05
C THR A 50 28.05 19.05 -12.06
N ARG A 51 27.78 18.76 -13.33
CA ARG A 51 28.00 19.64 -14.48
C ARG A 51 26.66 19.87 -15.17
N ASP A 52 26.60 20.85 -16.06
CA ASP A 52 25.38 21.16 -16.80
C ASP A 52 24.86 19.98 -17.62
N SER A 53 25.75 19.11 -18.10
CA SER A 53 25.38 17.87 -18.81
C SER A 53 24.60 16.87 -17.96
N ASN A 54 24.70 16.96 -16.63
CA ASN A 54 24.14 15.96 -15.71
C ASN A 54 23.11 16.55 -14.75
N ARG A 55 23.00 17.88 -14.66
CA ARG A 55 22.06 18.57 -13.78
C ARG A 55 20.62 18.23 -14.17
N LEU A 56 19.80 17.84 -13.20
CA LEU A 56 18.42 17.39 -13.43
C LEU A 56 17.54 18.49 -14.04
N THR A 57 17.68 19.74 -13.57
CA THR A 57 16.86 20.88 -14.01
C THR A 57 17.01 21.19 -15.51
N ASN A 58 18.16 20.87 -16.10
CA ASN A 58 18.42 21.09 -17.52
C ASN A 58 17.63 20.13 -18.41
N PHE A 59 17.13 19.02 -17.86
CA PHE A 59 16.33 18.02 -18.57
C PHE A 59 14.84 18.08 -18.21
N SER A 60 14.33 19.28 -17.92
CA SER A 60 12.94 19.51 -17.52
C SER A 60 11.92 19.09 -18.57
N GLU A 61 12.23 19.21 -19.86
CA GLU A 61 11.35 18.78 -20.96
C GLU A 61 10.94 17.31 -20.84
N ARG A 62 11.87 16.45 -20.42
CA ARG A 62 11.62 15.01 -20.24
C ARG A 62 11.25 14.66 -18.80
N TYR A 63 11.91 15.28 -17.83
CA TYR A 63 11.82 14.91 -16.42
C TYR A 63 11.07 15.94 -15.57
N GLY A 64 10.23 16.80 -16.16
CA GLY A 64 9.43 17.80 -15.43
C GLY A 64 8.64 17.19 -14.28
N SER A 65 7.90 16.11 -14.55
CA SER A 65 7.17 15.37 -13.50
C SER A 65 8.05 14.73 -12.41
N VAL A 66 9.34 14.52 -12.68
CA VAL A 66 10.30 14.06 -11.67
C VAL A 66 10.74 15.24 -10.81
N ILE A 67 10.98 16.40 -11.42
CA ILE A 67 11.36 17.64 -10.72
C ILE A 67 10.23 18.07 -9.78
N ASP A 68 8.98 18.01 -10.22
CA ASP A 68 7.80 18.40 -9.43
C ASP A 68 7.58 17.52 -8.19
N ASP A 69 8.04 16.27 -8.22
CA ASP A 69 7.92 15.32 -7.12
C ASP A 69 9.01 15.51 -6.04
N LEU A 70 9.97 16.41 -6.22
CA LEU A 70 11.07 16.64 -5.28
C LEU A 70 10.62 17.47 -4.07
N ASP A 71 11.02 17.03 -2.87
CA ASP A 71 10.81 17.80 -1.64
C ASP A 71 12.05 18.66 -1.35
N VAL A 72 12.13 19.83 -2.00
CA VAL A 72 13.31 20.72 -1.98
C VAL A 72 13.67 21.13 -0.55
N LYS A 73 12.70 21.64 0.22
CA LYS A 73 12.91 22.15 1.58
C LYS A 73 13.53 21.09 2.48
N ARG A 74 12.93 19.89 2.49
CA ARG A 74 13.39 18.78 3.33
C ARG A 74 14.76 18.24 2.91
N ASN A 75 15.05 18.25 1.61
CA ASN A 75 16.35 17.81 1.11
C ASN A 75 17.49 18.77 1.50
N GLU A 76 17.23 20.07 1.47
CA GLU A 76 18.21 21.08 1.89
C GLU A 76 18.44 21.02 3.40
N GLU A 77 17.38 20.88 4.21
CA GLU A 77 17.47 20.83 5.67
C GLU A 77 18.10 19.52 6.21
N GLU A 78 17.65 18.35 5.73
CA GLU A 78 18.10 17.07 6.29
C GLU A 78 19.36 16.51 5.62
N LEU A 79 19.57 16.80 4.33
CA LEU A 79 20.67 16.21 3.55
C LEU A 79 21.72 17.22 3.12
N ASN A 80 21.47 18.53 3.29
CA ASN A 80 22.34 19.61 2.80
C ASN A 80 22.64 19.46 1.30
N ILE A 81 21.65 19.01 0.51
CA ILE A 81 21.77 18.85 -0.94
C ILE A 81 20.89 19.92 -1.61
N PRO A 82 21.46 20.95 -2.25
CA PRO A 82 20.69 21.94 -2.98
C PRO A 82 20.13 21.35 -4.28
N LEU A 83 18.99 21.88 -4.75
CA LEU A 83 18.35 21.42 -5.99
C LEU A 83 19.30 21.45 -7.21
N ALA A 84 20.20 22.44 -7.29
CA ALA A 84 21.15 22.60 -8.39
C ALA A 84 22.24 21.50 -8.45
N ASP A 85 22.50 20.81 -7.34
CA ASP A 85 23.48 19.72 -7.21
C ASP A 85 22.83 18.34 -7.46
N ILE A 86 21.54 18.29 -7.80
CA ILE A 86 20.85 17.04 -8.10
C ILE A 86 21.07 16.66 -9.57
N ARG A 87 21.59 15.44 -9.79
CA ARG A 87 21.79 14.88 -11.14
C ARG A 87 20.61 14.03 -11.58
N TRP A 88 20.37 13.94 -12.89
CA TRP A 88 19.33 13.04 -13.43
C TRP A 88 19.60 11.55 -13.16
N ASN A 89 20.87 11.19 -12.96
CA ASN A 89 21.30 9.84 -12.60
C ASN A 89 21.86 9.77 -11.16
N ASP A 90 21.45 10.69 -10.28
CA ASP A 90 22.01 10.74 -8.92
C ASP A 90 21.73 9.45 -8.14
N HIS A 91 22.76 8.95 -7.46
CA HIS A 91 22.72 7.73 -6.67
C HIS A 91 22.28 8.02 -5.22
N ARG A 92 22.43 9.27 -4.76
CA ARG A 92 22.04 9.68 -3.41
C ARG A 92 20.54 9.49 -3.21
N ARG A 93 20.16 8.97 -2.04
CA ARG A 93 18.74 8.78 -1.67
C ARG A 93 18.20 10.06 -1.06
N ILE A 94 17.39 10.77 -1.84
CA ILE A 94 16.75 12.04 -1.47
C ILE A 94 15.26 11.84 -1.14
N TYR A 95 14.65 12.85 -0.52
CA TYR A 95 13.24 12.90 -0.20
C TYR A 95 12.41 13.40 -1.38
N TRP A 96 11.25 12.78 -1.52
CA TRP A 96 10.26 13.03 -2.54
C TRP A 96 8.91 13.20 -1.88
N LYS A 97 8.06 14.06 -2.44
CA LYS A 97 6.65 14.18 -2.10
C LYS A 97 5.85 13.88 -3.37
N CYS A 98 5.10 12.79 -3.35
CA CYS A 98 4.37 12.37 -4.55
C CYS A 98 3.31 13.41 -4.94
N SER A 99 3.40 13.98 -6.14
CA SER A 99 2.39 14.89 -6.69
C SER A 99 1.01 14.25 -6.82
N PHE A 100 0.95 12.91 -7.03
CA PHE A 100 -0.30 12.18 -7.20
C PHE A 100 -1.03 11.91 -5.88
N CYS A 101 -0.36 11.29 -4.90
CA CYS A 101 -1.00 10.85 -3.64
C CYS A 101 -0.55 11.63 -2.39
N GLY A 102 0.37 12.58 -2.51
CA GLY A 102 0.87 13.39 -1.41
C GLY A 102 1.86 12.69 -0.46
N SER A 103 2.01 11.36 -0.53
CA SER A 103 2.90 10.64 0.40
C SER A 103 4.39 10.92 0.16
N THR A 104 5.13 11.02 1.26
CA THR A 104 6.57 11.24 1.26
C THR A 104 7.35 9.93 1.25
N TYR A 105 8.45 9.86 0.50
CA TYR A 105 9.31 8.67 0.44
C TYR A 105 10.75 9.02 0.08
N ARG A 106 11.68 8.09 0.32
CA ARG A 106 13.11 8.30 0.10
C ARG A 106 13.71 7.33 -0.92
N LYS A 107 14.12 7.83 -2.08
CA LYS A 107 14.70 7.07 -3.21
C LYS A 107 15.77 7.89 -3.94
N SER A 108 16.58 7.23 -4.76
CA SER A 108 17.54 7.93 -5.63
C SER A 108 16.90 8.33 -6.95
N VAL A 109 17.38 9.43 -7.54
CA VAL A 109 16.89 9.93 -8.84
C VAL A 109 17.15 8.91 -9.94
N SER A 110 18.34 8.31 -9.94
CA SER A 110 18.75 7.26 -10.88
C SER A 110 17.74 6.14 -11.07
N VAL A 111 17.15 5.61 -9.99
CA VAL A 111 16.21 4.48 -10.10
C VAL A 111 14.86 4.96 -10.63
N ARG A 112 14.48 6.21 -10.32
CA ARG A 112 13.27 6.82 -10.85
C ARG A 112 13.38 7.13 -12.34
N THR A 113 14.51 7.67 -12.80
CA THR A 113 14.73 7.98 -14.22
C THR A 113 14.95 6.73 -15.07
N LYS A 114 15.65 5.71 -14.56
CA LYS A 114 15.91 4.47 -15.31
C LYS A 114 14.72 3.50 -15.36
N PHE A 115 13.99 3.35 -14.25
CA PHE A 115 12.99 2.28 -14.09
C PHE A 115 11.63 2.76 -13.57
N HIS A 116 11.38 4.08 -13.54
CA HIS A 116 10.11 4.66 -13.08
C HIS A 116 9.77 4.31 -11.62
N ALA A 117 10.79 4.11 -10.77
CA ALA A 117 10.60 3.82 -9.35
C ALA A 117 10.17 5.07 -8.56
N GLY A 118 8.88 5.40 -8.65
CA GLY A 118 8.24 6.48 -7.89
C GLY A 118 7.77 6.05 -6.50
N CYS A 119 6.65 6.63 -6.06
CA CYS A 119 6.05 6.34 -4.77
C CYS A 119 5.67 4.86 -4.64
N ASN A 120 6.04 4.24 -3.52
CA ASN A 120 5.69 2.84 -3.25
C ASN A 120 4.18 2.63 -3.12
N ARG A 121 3.41 3.61 -2.61
CA ARG A 121 1.94 3.52 -2.53
C ARG A 121 1.31 3.50 -3.93
N CYS A 122 1.78 4.37 -4.82
CA CYS A 122 1.26 4.46 -6.19
C CYS A 122 1.56 3.22 -7.05
N LYS A 123 2.43 2.30 -6.61
CA LYS A 123 2.65 1.03 -7.33
C LYS A 123 1.37 0.19 -7.43
N GLN A 124 0.50 0.27 -6.42
CA GLN A 124 -0.76 -0.47 -6.36
C GLN A 124 -1.95 0.40 -6.81
N ARG A 125 -1.71 1.46 -7.60
CA ARG A 125 -2.78 2.34 -8.08
C ARG A 125 -3.70 1.67 -9.09
N CYS A 126 -3.17 0.73 -9.87
CA CYS A 126 -3.92 -0.05 -10.84
C CYS A 126 -4.61 -1.22 -10.14
N ALA A 127 -5.68 -1.73 -10.75
CA ALA A 127 -6.38 -2.91 -10.26
C ALA A 127 -5.52 -4.19 -10.36
N SER A 128 -4.69 -4.29 -11.40
CA SER A 128 -3.69 -5.33 -11.58
C SER A 128 -2.32 -4.71 -11.81
N GLU A 129 -1.31 -5.13 -11.04
CA GLU A 129 0.08 -4.71 -11.23
C GLU A 129 0.67 -5.27 -12.54
N VAL A 130 0.10 -6.36 -13.07
CA VAL A 130 0.57 -7.04 -14.28
C VAL A 130 0.01 -6.37 -15.53
N LEU A 131 -1.30 -6.15 -15.58
CA LEU A 131 -1.99 -5.56 -16.75
C LEU A 131 -1.91 -4.03 -16.76
N GLY A 132 -1.60 -3.42 -15.62
CA GLY A 132 -1.42 -1.96 -15.51
C GLY A 132 -2.67 -1.19 -15.90
N GLY A 133 -2.58 -0.39 -16.97
CA GLY A 133 -3.67 0.45 -17.49
C GLY A 133 -4.56 -0.19 -18.55
N GLN A 134 -4.42 -1.50 -18.81
CA GLN A 134 -5.17 -2.20 -19.86
C GLN A 134 -6.61 -2.55 -19.44
N THR A 135 -6.94 -2.47 -18.15
CA THR A 135 -8.28 -2.82 -17.66
C THR A 135 -9.25 -1.65 -17.81
N LYS A 136 -10.54 -1.94 -18.03
CA LYS A 136 -11.58 -0.91 -18.16
C LYS A 136 -11.69 -0.15 -16.84
N VAL A 137 -11.30 1.12 -16.86
CA VAL A 137 -11.31 1.96 -15.66
C VAL A 137 -12.72 2.49 -15.43
N VAL A 138 -13.44 1.86 -14.50
CA VAL A 138 -14.63 2.47 -13.89
C VAL A 138 -14.18 3.27 -12.68
N THR A 139 -14.35 4.58 -12.72
CA THR A 139 -13.84 5.48 -11.67
C THR A 139 -14.66 5.38 -10.39
N LEU A 140 -14.01 5.63 -9.25
CA LEU A 140 -14.67 5.65 -7.95
C LEU A 140 -15.79 6.68 -7.88
N LYS A 141 -15.55 7.86 -8.49
CA LYS A 141 -16.52 8.94 -8.53
C LYS A 141 -17.83 8.56 -9.22
N SER A 142 -17.78 7.73 -10.27
CA SER A 142 -19.00 7.35 -11.00
C SER A 142 -19.82 6.28 -10.30
N GLN A 143 -19.17 5.29 -9.68
CA GLN A 143 -19.87 4.16 -9.04
C GLN A 143 -20.26 4.43 -7.59
N GLN A 144 -19.38 5.03 -6.79
CA GLN A 144 -19.58 5.17 -5.33
C GLN A 144 -19.12 6.54 -4.83
N PRO A 145 -19.89 7.62 -5.11
CA PRO A 145 -19.54 8.97 -4.68
C PRO A 145 -19.56 9.14 -3.15
N ASP A 146 -20.33 8.34 -2.41
CA ASP A 146 -20.42 8.44 -0.94
C ASP A 146 -19.15 7.98 -0.21
N LEU A 147 -18.31 7.17 -0.85
CA LEU A 147 -17.01 6.79 -0.30
C LEU A 147 -16.02 7.97 -0.35
N ILE A 148 -16.15 8.88 -1.32
CA ILE A 148 -15.27 10.05 -1.45
C ILE A 148 -15.43 10.97 -0.24
N LYS A 149 -16.64 11.11 0.29
CA LYS A 149 -16.93 11.90 1.50
C LYS A 149 -16.22 11.36 2.75
N GLN A 150 -15.88 10.07 2.76
CA GLN A 150 -15.19 9.41 3.89
C GLN A 150 -13.67 9.47 3.77
N LEU A 151 -13.11 10.02 2.70
CA LEU A 151 -11.67 10.18 2.57
C LEU A 151 -11.14 11.14 3.65
N ALA A 152 -10.01 10.80 4.25
CA ALA A 152 -9.32 11.73 5.14
C ALA A 152 -8.93 13.00 4.35
N ALA A 153 -8.94 14.15 5.02
CA ALA A 153 -8.58 15.42 4.40
C ALA A 153 -7.13 15.36 3.89
N ASN A 154 -6.97 15.39 2.56
CA ASN A 154 -5.69 15.47 1.88
C ASN A 154 -5.84 16.35 0.64
N ASP A 155 -4.78 17.11 0.30
CA ASP A 155 -4.72 17.99 -0.87
C ASP A 155 -4.90 17.26 -2.22
N LYS A 156 -4.87 15.92 -2.22
CA LYS A 156 -4.85 15.07 -3.41
C LYS A 156 -6.04 14.12 -3.53
N ASN A 157 -7.14 14.40 -2.83
CA ASN A 157 -8.34 13.55 -2.85
C ASN A 157 -8.99 13.44 -4.24
N ASP A 158 -8.91 14.49 -5.08
CA ASP A 158 -9.46 14.45 -6.44
C ASP A 158 -8.75 13.42 -7.33
N ASN A 159 -7.41 13.30 -7.20
CA ASN A 159 -6.63 12.29 -7.92
C ASN A 159 -7.03 10.87 -7.50
N ILE A 160 -7.31 10.68 -6.21
CA ILE A 160 -7.72 9.39 -5.65
C ILE A 160 -9.13 9.04 -6.13
N ALA A 161 -10.04 10.02 -6.22
CA ALA A 161 -11.39 9.83 -6.75
C ALA A 161 -11.40 9.41 -8.24
N GLY A 162 -10.35 9.75 -8.99
CA GLY A 162 -10.14 9.31 -10.37
C GLY A 162 -9.64 7.87 -10.52
N LEU A 163 -9.30 7.18 -9.43
CA LEU A 163 -8.85 5.78 -9.49
C LEU A 163 -10.00 4.81 -9.78
N ALA A 164 -9.62 3.61 -10.24
CA ALA A 164 -10.56 2.52 -10.48
C ALA A 164 -11.21 2.03 -9.18
N VAL A 165 -12.48 1.63 -9.25
CA VAL A 165 -13.24 1.01 -8.13
C VAL A 165 -12.59 -0.29 -7.63
N THR A 166 -11.93 -1.00 -8.53
CA THR A 166 -11.19 -2.25 -8.30
C THR A 166 -9.71 -2.03 -7.94
N SER A 167 -9.28 -0.76 -7.78
CA SER A 167 -7.91 -0.42 -7.47
C SER A 167 -7.44 -1.05 -6.14
N LYS A 168 -6.20 -1.53 -6.12
CA LYS A 168 -5.52 -2.04 -4.92
C LYS A 168 -4.91 -0.92 -4.06
N PHE A 169 -5.13 0.35 -4.43
CA PHE A 169 -4.50 1.47 -3.77
C PHE A 169 -4.96 1.58 -2.32
N GLU A 170 -4.01 1.74 -1.41
CA GLU A 170 -4.27 1.93 0.02
C GLU A 170 -4.47 3.41 0.32
N VAL A 171 -5.64 3.73 0.85
CA VAL A 171 -6.09 5.09 1.12
C VAL A 171 -6.37 5.26 2.61
N GLU A 172 -6.22 6.49 3.10
CA GLU A 172 -6.60 6.88 4.45
C GLU A 172 -8.06 7.35 4.46
N TRP A 173 -8.89 6.65 5.22
CA TRP A 173 -10.33 6.88 5.38
C TRP A 173 -10.61 7.38 6.79
N THR A 174 -11.69 8.12 6.97
CA THR A 174 -12.21 8.52 8.28
C THR A 174 -13.20 7.49 8.78
N CYS A 175 -13.00 7.00 10.01
CA CYS A 175 -13.91 6.04 10.61
C CYS A 175 -15.24 6.70 10.98
N ARG A 176 -16.38 6.05 10.67
CA ARG A 176 -17.71 6.57 11.01
C ARG A 176 -17.98 6.63 12.52
N SER A 177 -17.44 5.67 13.28
CA SER A 177 -17.70 5.52 14.72
C SER A 177 -16.81 6.46 15.55
N CYS A 178 -15.50 6.48 15.29
CA CYS A 178 -14.54 7.25 16.10
C CYS A 178 -13.91 8.46 15.39
N GLN A 179 -14.24 8.73 14.12
CA GLN A 179 -13.71 9.83 13.30
C GLN A 179 -12.18 9.85 13.11
N LYS A 180 -11.46 8.83 13.60
CA LYS A 180 -10.02 8.71 13.40
C LYS A 180 -9.69 8.22 11.98
N PRO A 181 -8.55 8.66 11.42
CA PRO A 181 -8.08 8.15 10.14
C PRO A 181 -7.58 6.71 10.28
N PHE A 182 -7.97 5.84 9.35
CA PHE A 182 -7.49 4.46 9.24
C PHE A 182 -7.19 4.11 7.79
N ARG A 183 -6.33 3.12 7.56
CA ARG A 183 -5.94 2.72 6.21
C ARG A 183 -6.70 1.49 5.75
N ALA A 184 -7.19 1.54 4.51
CA ALA A 184 -7.81 0.41 3.83
C ALA A 184 -7.66 0.55 2.31
N THR A 185 -7.70 -0.57 1.60
CA THR A 185 -7.63 -0.54 0.13
C THR A 185 -8.97 -0.17 -0.49
N ILE A 186 -8.95 0.52 -1.62
CA ILE A 186 -10.16 0.94 -2.34
C ILE A 186 -11.05 -0.28 -2.67
N ARG A 187 -10.51 -1.31 -3.33
CA ARG A 187 -11.26 -2.52 -3.66
C ARG A 187 -11.85 -3.23 -2.45
N SER A 188 -11.20 -3.11 -1.28
CA SER A 188 -11.74 -3.69 -0.04
C SER A 188 -12.89 -2.88 0.54
N ARG A 189 -12.94 -1.57 0.31
CA ARG A 189 -14.08 -0.73 0.70
C ARG A 189 -15.27 -0.95 -0.23
N THR A 190 -15.01 -1.09 -1.52
CA THR A 190 -16.04 -1.28 -2.54
C THR A 190 -16.54 -2.72 -2.59
N GLY A 191 -15.67 -3.67 -2.25
CA GLY A 191 -15.86 -5.12 -2.39
C GLY A 191 -15.89 -5.60 -3.84
N CYS A 192 -15.45 -4.76 -4.78
CA CYS A 192 -15.41 -5.09 -6.20
C CYS A 192 -14.02 -5.58 -6.59
N VAL A 193 -13.98 -6.64 -7.40
CA VAL A 193 -12.76 -7.27 -7.88
C VAL A 193 -12.90 -7.49 -9.39
N GLU A 194 -11.79 -7.41 -10.12
CA GLU A 194 -11.79 -7.78 -11.55
C GLU A 194 -11.91 -9.30 -11.71
N GLU A 195 -12.63 -9.71 -12.76
CA GLU A 195 -12.76 -11.12 -13.12
C GLU A 195 -11.39 -11.77 -13.32
N GLY A 196 -11.22 -12.99 -12.80
CA GLY A 196 -9.96 -13.73 -12.84
C GLY A 196 -8.95 -13.37 -11.74
N GLN A 197 -9.18 -12.31 -10.95
CA GLN A 197 -8.42 -12.10 -9.72
C GLN A 197 -9.01 -12.91 -8.56
N ALA A 198 -8.21 -13.09 -7.50
CA ALA A 198 -8.67 -13.77 -6.29
C ALA A 198 -9.85 -13.01 -5.65
N PRO A 199 -10.96 -13.70 -5.32
CA PRO A 199 -12.09 -13.08 -4.66
C PRO A 199 -11.68 -12.55 -3.29
N ILE A 200 -12.36 -11.51 -2.84
CA ILE A 200 -12.20 -10.93 -1.50
C ILE A 200 -13.31 -11.52 -0.63
N TYR A 201 -13.08 -11.64 0.68
CA TYR A 201 -14.10 -12.06 1.65
C TYR A 201 -15.44 -11.29 1.47
N ASP A 202 -16.57 -11.98 1.48
CA ASP A 202 -17.87 -11.38 1.12
C ASP A 202 -18.28 -10.25 2.07
N GLY A 203 -18.02 -10.41 3.37
CA GLY A 203 -18.29 -9.39 4.40
C GLY A 203 -17.32 -8.20 4.40
N THR A 204 -16.39 -8.09 3.45
CA THR A 204 -15.30 -7.10 3.52
C THR A 204 -15.79 -5.65 3.56
N LYS A 205 -16.90 -5.34 2.89
CA LYS A 205 -17.46 -3.98 2.88
C LYS A 205 -17.83 -3.50 4.28
N GLU A 206 -18.41 -4.39 5.08
CA GLU A 206 -18.82 -4.14 6.47
C GLU A 206 -17.59 -4.05 7.38
N TRP A 207 -16.69 -5.04 7.30
CA TRP A 207 -15.48 -5.09 8.13
C TRP A 207 -14.50 -3.94 7.89
N ASN A 208 -14.44 -3.40 6.68
CA ASN A 208 -13.59 -2.25 6.36
C ASN A 208 -14.33 -0.91 6.38
N ALA A 209 -15.59 -0.86 6.83
CA ALA A 209 -16.31 0.40 7.06
C ALA A 209 -15.77 1.19 8.25
N TYR A 210 -15.11 0.49 9.17
CA TYR A 210 -14.60 1.04 10.42
C TYR A 210 -13.10 0.78 10.56
N CYS A 211 -12.47 1.45 11.54
CA CYS A 211 -11.09 1.14 11.89
C CYS A 211 -10.99 -0.25 12.55
N ILE A 212 -9.76 -0.75 12.65
CA ILE A 212 -9.45 -2.07 13.22
C ILE A 212 -10.02 -2.23 14.64
N ASP A 213 -10.01 -1.15 15.42
CA ASP A 213 -10.48 -1.15 16.82
C ASP A 213 -12.02 -1.14 16.92
N CYS A 214 -12.71 -0.42 16.02
CA CYS A 214 -14.17 -0.26 16.07
C CYS A 214 -14.92 -1.39 15.36
N ARG A 215 -14.35 -1.97 14.30
CA ARG A 215 -15.07 -2.90 13.40
C ARG A 215 -15.67 -4.11 14.11
N TRP A 216 -15.03 -4.59 15.18
CA TRP A 216 -15.51 -5.76 15.91
C TRP A 216 -16.87 -5.50 16.56
N LYS A 217 -16.99 -4.39 17.31
CA LYS A 217 -18.21 -4.04 18.04
C LYS A 217 -19.37 -3.84 17.08
N GLU A 218 -19.14 -3.09 16.01
CA GLU A 218 -20.18 -2.72 15.04
C GLU A 218 -20.72 -3.94 14.28
N ASN A 219 -19.86 -4.92 13.95
CA ASN A 219 -20.29 -6.11 13.22
C ASN A 219 -20.90 -7.19 14.12
N MET A 220 -20.49 -7.26 15.38
CA MET A 220 -20.99 -8.27 16.33
C MET A 220 -22.33 -7.89 16.96
N ALA A 221 -22.63 -6.59 17.10
CA ALA A 221 -23.90 -6.12 17.66
C ALA A 221 -25.15 -6.63 16.90
N PRO A 222 -25.27 -6.44 15.56
CA PRO A 222 -26.45 -6.92 14.82
C PRO A 222 -26.51 -8.45 14.79
N LEU A 223 -25.36 -9.13 14.84
CA LEU A 223 -25.30 -10.58 14.92
C LEU A 223 -25.86 -11.08 16.26
N ALA A 224 -25.48 -10.46 17.37
CA ALA A 224 -26.01 -10.79 18.70
C ALA A 224 -27.53 -10.57 18.78
N GLU A 225 -28.04 -9.46 18.22
CA GLU A 225 -29.49 -9.19 18.16
C GLU A 225 -30.24 -10.26 17.35
N LYS A 226 -29.70 -10.67 16.19
CA LYS A 226 -30.28 -11.75 15.39
C LYS A 226 -30.37 -13.05 16.17
N ILE A 227 -29.31 -13.43 16.88
CA ILE A 227 -29.27 -14.65 17.70
C ILE A 227 -30.31 -14.61 18.82
N LEU A 228 -30.43 -13.46 19.49
CA LEU A 228 -31.40 -13.27 20.57
C LEU A 228 -32.86 -13.30 20.06
N SER A 229 -33.12 -12.76 18.87
CA SER A 229 -34.44 -12.73 18.24
C SER A 229 -34.85 -14.06 17.58
N GLY A 230 -33.86 -14.87 17.16
CA GLY A 230 -34.05 -16.11 16.41
C GLY A 230 -34.04 -17.37 17.30
N SER A 231 -33.46 -18.45 16.77
CA SER A 231 -33.44 -19.79 17.41
C SER A 231 -32.45 -19.94 18.57
N LYS A 232 -31.85 -18.86 19.10
CA LYS A 232 -30.73 -18.87 20.08
C LYS A 232 -29.45 -19.62 19.65
N ASP A 233 -29.51 -20.37 18.56
CA ASP A 233 -28.38 -21.06 17.95
C ASP A 233 -27.80 -20.25 16.79
N TYR A 234 -26.47 -20.13 16.73
CA TYR A 234 -25.73 -19.52 15.62
C TYR A 234 -24.68 -20.48 15.10
N LEU A 235 -24.82 -20.90 13.84
CA LEU A 235 -23.96 -21.90 13.22
C LEU A 235 -23.13 -21.34 12.06
N GLY A 236 -23.43 -20.11 11.61
CA GLY A 236 -22.81 -19.51 10.43
C GLY A 236 -23.19 -20.17 9.10
N LEU A 237 -24.08 -21.18 9.12
CA LEU A 237 -24.58 -21.89 7.94
C LEU A 237 -25.75 -21.17 7.26
N GLU A 238 -26.33 -20.16 7.92
CA GLU A 238 -27.54 -19.45 7.51
C GLU A 238 -27.48 -18.96 6.05
N GLN A 239 -26.37 -18.32 5.67
CA GLN A 239 -26.18 -17.81 4.31
C GLN A 239 -26.15 -18.95 3.29
N SER A 240 -25.41 -20.02 3.56
CA SER A 240 -25.33 -21.19 2.67
C SER A 240 -26.66 -21.95 2.56
N LEU A 241 -27.44 -21.99 3.64
CA LEU A 241 -28.77 -22.61 3.66
C LEU A 241 -29.76 -21.79 2.81
N GLN A 242 -29.70 -20.46 2.88
CA GLN A 242 -30.49 -19.57 2.03
C GLN A 242 -30.11 -19.71 0.55
N GLU A 243 -28.81 -19.79 0.24
CA GLU A 243 -28.33 -20.02 -1.13
C GLU A 243 -28.82 -21.36 -1.69
N ASN A 244 -28.80 -22.43 -0.88
CA ASN A 244 -29.31 -23.75 -1.26
C ASN A 244 -30.85 -23.79 -1.40
N ALA A 245 -31.57 -22.96 -0.64
CA ALA A 245 -33.02 -22.82 -0.77
C ALA A 245 -33.44 -21.98 -1.99
N GLY A 246 -32.49 -21.34 -2.67
CA GLY A 246 -32.69 -20.61 -3.92
C GLY A 246 -33.14 -21.51 -5.07
N ALA A 247 -33.53 -20.88 -6.19
CA ALA A 247 -34.14 -21.54 -7.35
C ALA A 247 -33.33 -22.75 -7.87
N GLU A 248 -34.03 -23.81 -8.31
CA GLU A 248 -33.42 -25.02 -8.88
C GLU A 248 -32.59 -24.69 -10.14
N VAL A 249 -31.27 -24.56 -9.96
CA VAL A 249 -30.33 -24.43 -11.09
C VAL A 249 -30.11 -25.81 -11.69
N LYS A 250 -30.31 -25.95 -13.01
CA LYS A 250 -29.95 -27.17 -13.75
C LYS A 250 -28.42 -27.31 -13.79
N VAL A 251 -27.86 -28.05 -12.84
CA VAL A 251 -26.42 -28.31 -12.78
C VAL A 251 -26.08 -29.57 -13.58
N PRO A 252 -25.30 -29.49 -14.68
CA PRO A 252 -24.86 -30.67 -15.40
C PRO A 252 -23.94 -31.53 -14.52
N ARG A 253 -24.28 -32.82 -14.36
CA ARG A 253 -23.52 -33.77 -13.53
C ARG A 253 -22.97 -34.90 -14.38
N ARG A 254 -21.75 -35.34 -14.08
CA ARG A 254 -21.16 -36.54 -14.72
C ARG A 254 -22.01 -37.78 -14.44
N LYS A 255 -22.08 -38.70 -15.41
CA LYS A 255 -22.63 -40.04 -15.16
C LYS A 255 -21.79 -40.74 -14.09
N LYS A 256 -22.44 -41.34 -13.10
CA LYS A 256 -21.76 -42.14 -12.07
C LYS A 256 -21.89 -43.61 -12.45
N LEU A 257 -20.76 -44.33 -12.50
CA LEU A 257 -20.76 -45.79 -12.60
C LEU A 257 -20.94 -46.34 -11.18
N VAL A 258 -22.18 -46.30 -10.67
CA VAL A 258 -22.51 -46.94 -9.39
C VAL A 258 -22.90 -48.37 -9.74
N GLN A 259 -22.11 -49.34 -9.26
CA GLN A 259 -22.47 -50.76 -9.25
C GLN A 259 -23.58 -51.02 -8.24
#